data_AF-A0A8K0GPG3-F1
#
_entry.id   AF-A0A8K0GPG3-F1
#
_cell.length_a   1.000
_cell.length_b   1.000
_cell.length_c   1.000
_cell.angle_alpha   90.00
_cell.angle_beta   90.00
_cell.angle_gamma   90.00
#
_symmetry.space_group_name_H-M   'P 1'
#
loop_
_entity.id
_entity.type
_entity.pdbx_description
1 polymer ?
#
loop_
_entity_poly.entity_id
_entity_poly.type
_entity_poly.pdbx_seq_one_letter_code
_entity_poly.pdbx_strand_id
1 'polypeptide(L)'
;MTISTYFYFICFSLPYVVNTMYFYYFNKINVGNALKIVEYLKKSLRRVILDLDWMDSNTKAIALKKLNKMQIAIEDYGKAKIENYYKNLKINPGMYFRNVLQIYKKTRNKYYRRLLNKKDWMEDITKSASYLHTENRIFVPVTIPQWPFFKSSSPMYHNFGSLGWIVGSEIINGFDTTGRNFDDDGNVSLWWSEDTENLFNAHKQCIINQYRNQSKHLDKNVSDALTTETHIKYSLGIKLAYSAYYNWLKTHEVKPLINSRYSPRQQFWISAATIFCPATQSFKYLGTDSYHFNKYTRVIGPFRDLEEFSAAFNCPKGSKMNPVKKCQ
;
A
#
# COMPACT_ATOMS: atom_id res chain seq x y z
N MET A 1 -19.45 7.73 29.04
CA MET A 1 -18.68 7.51 27.79
C MET A 1 -17.24 7.93 28.03
N THR A 2 -16.28 7.13 27.58
CA THR A 2 -14.86 7.47 27.73
C THR A 2 -14.45 8.51 26.68
N ILE A 3 -13.39 9.28 26.95
CA ILE A 3 -12.78 10.23 25.99
C ILE A 3 -12.49 9.54 24.65
N SER A 4 -12.11 8.25 24.70
CA SER A 4 -11.87 7.40 23.53
C SER A 4 -13.11 7.30 22.61
N THR A 5 -14.31 7.09 23.15
CA THR A 5 -15.53 6.95 22.34
C THR A 5 -15.86 8.23 21.54
N TYR A 6 -15.75 9.40 22.18
CA TYR A 6 -16.00 10.67 21.50
C TYR A 6 -14.94 10.99 20.46
N PHE A 7 -13.67 10.69 20.75
CA PHE A 7 -12.59 10.83 19.79
C PHE A 7 -12.80 9.95 18.55
N TYR A 8 -13.15 8.67 18.75
CA TYR A 8 -13.51 7.79 17.63
C TYR A 8 -14.67 8.36 16.81
N PHE A 9 -15.74 8.81 17.46
CA PHE A 9 -16.87 9.42 16.76
C PHE A 9 -16.43 10.61 15.89
N ILE A 10 -15.59 11.50 16.41
CA ILE A 10 -15.07 12.66 15.66
C ILE A 10 -14.20 12.20 14.48
N CYS A 11 -13.28 11.25 14.69
CA CYS A 11 -12.44 10.70 13.62
C CYS A 11 -13.25 10.11 12.47
N PHE A 12 -14.35 9.41 12.78
CA PHE A 12 -15.22 8.82 11.77
C PHE A 12 -16.15 9.83 11.11
N SER A 13 -16.64 10.81 11.85
CA SER A 13 -17.69 11.72 11.38
C SER A 13 -17.13 12.98 10.72
N LEU A 14 -15.91 13.39 11.08
CA LEU A 14 -15.20 14.57 10.57
C LEU A 14 -13.76 14.24 10.13
N PRO A 15 -13.55 13.21 9.27
CA PRO A 15 -12.22 12.69 8.97
C PRO A 15 -11.31 13.73 8.28
N TYR A 16 -11.86 14.58 7.41
CA TYR A 16 -11.11 15.64 6.71
C TYR A 16 -10.51 16.66 7.69
N VAL A 17 -11.27 17.07 8.71
CA VAL A 17 -10.78 18.03 9.73
C VAL A 17 -9.65 17.41 10.54
N VAL A 18 -9.85 16.19 11.02
CA VAL A 18 -8.87 15.47 11.84
C VAL A 18 -7.59 15.23 11.05
N ASN A 19 -7.69 14.79 9.79
CA ASN A 19 -6.53 14.56 8.92
C ASN A 19 -5.75 15.84 8.66
N THR A 20 -6.42 16.97 8.42
CA THR A 20 -5.73 18.23 8.16
C THR A 20 -5.13 18.84 9.42
N MET A 21 -5.79 18.74 10.57
CA MET A 21 -5.15 19.06 11.84
C MET A 21 -3.88 18.21 12.01
N TYR A 22 -3.99 16.91 11.79
CA TYR A 22 -2.86 15.99 11.89
C TYR A 22 -1.71 16.36 10.91
N PHE A 23 -2.03 16.69 9.65
CA PHE A 23 -1.06 17.14 8.64
C PHE A 23 -0.25 18.35 9.10
N TYR A 24 -0.93 19.39 9.58
CA TYR A 24 -0.29 20.63 10.01
C TYR A 24 0.57 20.46 11.26
N TYR A 25 0.16 19.60 12.19
CA TYR A 25 0.90 19.40 13.44
C TYR A 25 2.12 18.47 13.30
N PHE A 26 2.06 17.43 12.43
CA PHE A 26 3.02 16.34 12.52
C PHE A 26 3.88 16.07 11.27
N ASN A 27 3.52 16.59 10.07
CA ASN A 27 3.92 15.83 8.88
C ASN A 27 4.69 16.53 7.75
N LYS A 28 4.99 17.84 7.79
CA LYS A 28 5.65 18.50 6.63
C LYS A 28 7.01 17.90 6.23
N ILE A 29 7.89 17.62 7.19
CA ILE A 29 9.24 17.08 6.91
C ILE A 29 9.17 15.61 6.46
N ASN A 30 8.32 14.81 7.12
CA ASN A 30 8.18 13.39 6.82
C ASN A 30 7.55 13.17 5.44
N VAL A 31 6.57 13.98 5.04
CA VAL A 31 5.96 13.92 3.69
C VAL A 31 7.02 14.11 2.60
N GLY A 32 7.88 15.13 2.71
CA GLY A 32 8.92 15.37 1.71
C GLY A 32 9.93 14.23 1.59
N ASN A 33 10.33 13.62 2.71
CA ASN A 33 11.27 12.49 2.68
C ASN A 33 10.58 11.17 2.27
N ALA A 34 9.30 10.99 2.56
CA ALA A 34 8.51 9.85 2.10
C ALA A 34 8.43 9.79 0.56
N LEU A 35 8.30 10.95 -0.10
CA LEU A 35 8.31 11.05 -1.56
C LEU A 35 9.67 10.64 -2.20
N LYS A 36 10.77 10.68 -1.45
CA LYS A 36 12.06 10.14 -1.95
C LYS A 36 12.03 8.62 -2.07
N ILE A 37 11.41 7.92 -1.10
CA ILE A 37 11.24 6.46 -1.15
C ILE A 37 10.47 6.06 -2.41
N VAL A 38 9.40 6.79 -2.69
CA VAL A 38 8.59 6.66 -3.91
C VAL A 38 9.44 6.72 -5.19
N GLU A 39 10.33 7.70 -5.31
CA GLU A 39 11.20 7.82 -6.48
C GLU A 39 12.12 6.60 -6.65
N TYR A 40 12.67 6.09 -5.55
CA TYR A 40 13.48 4.87 -5.60
C TYR A 40 12.65 3.66 -6.04
N LEU A 41 11.39 3.53 -5.60
CA LEU A 41 10.49 2.48 -6.05
C LEU A 41 10.21 2.59 -7.56
N LYS A 42 9.84 3.78 -8.06
CA LYS A 42 9.61 3.99 -9.51
C LYS A 42 10.86 3.67 -10.34
N LYS A 43 12.04 4.12 -9.90
CA LYS A 43 13.32 3.80 -10.54
C LYS A 43 13.60 2.29 -10.54
N SER A 44 13.28 1.61 -9.45
CA SER A 44 13.46 0.16 -9.34
C SER A 44 12.51 -0.60 -10.26
N LEU A 45 11.23 -0.21 -10.31
CA LEU A 45 10.24 -0.86 -11.18
C LEU A 45 10.57 -0.63 -12.67
N ARG A 46 11.06 0.57 -13.02
CA ARG A 46 11.56 0.84 -14.38
C ARG A 46 12.62 -0.18 -14.82
N ARG A 47 13.58 -0.52 -13.95
CA ARG A 47 14.59 -1.54 -14.25
C ARG A 47 13.97 -2.91 -14.40
N VAL A 48 13.10 -3.29 -13.46
CA VAL A 48 12.38 -4.57 -13.53
C VAL A 48 11.64 -4.71 -14.86
N ILE A 49 10.86 -3.70 -15.28
CA ILE A 49 10.11 -3.72 -16.55
C ILE A 49 11.05 -3.92 -17.76
N LEU A 50 12.20 -3.23 -17.77
CA LEU A 50 13.18 -3.37 -18.86
C LEU A 50 13.75 -4.79 -18.93
N ASP A 51 13.97 -5.41 -17.77
CA ASP A 51 14.57 -6.74 -17.61
C ASP A 51 13.56 -7.90 -17.75
N LEU A 52 12.26 -7.63 -17.98
CA LEU A 52 11.25 -8.70 -18.15
C LEU A 52 11.38 -9.39 -19.51
N ASP A 53 11.91 -10.60 -19.57
CA ASP A 53 12.10 -11.32 -20.84
C ASP A 53 10.79 -11.74 -21.53
N TRP A 54 9.70 -11.89 -20.76
CA TRP A 54 8.39 -12.34 -21.26
C TRP A 54 7.51 -11.21 -21.81
N MET A 55 7.92 -9.94 -21.66
CA MET A 55 7.16 -8.78 -22.11
C MET A 55 7.80 -8.20 -23.38
N ASP A 56 7.00 -8.02 -24.44
CA ASP A 56 7.50 -7.46 -25.70
C ASP A 56 7.91 -5.98 -25.55
N SER A 57 8.74 -5.49 -26.48
CA SER A 57 9.31 -4.14 -26.43
C SER A 57 8.28 -3.02 -26.49
N ASN A 58 7.18 -3.21 -27.23
CA ASN A 58 6.11 -2.23 -27.34
C ASN A 58 5.32 -2.15 -26.02
N THR A 59 4.93 -3.29 -25.45
CA THR A 59 4.25 -3.34 -24.16
C THR A 59 5.13 -2.77 -23.04
N LYS A 60 6.45 -3.04 -23.05
CA LYS A 60 7.42 -2.40 -22.13
C LYS A 60 7.41 -0.88 -22.26
N ALA A 61 7.42 -0.34 -23.48
CA ALA A 61 7.43 1.11 -23.70
C ALA A 61 6.16 1.78 -23.12
N ILE A 62 4.99 1.17 -23.33
CA ILE A 62 3.71 1.66 -22.78
C ILE A 62 3.70 1.52 -21.24
N ALA A 63 4.15 0.40 -20.69
CA ALA A 63 4.26 0.21 -19.24
C ALA A 63 5.17 1.28 -18.59
N LEU A 64 6.28 1.63 -19.23
CA LEU A 64 7.17 2.70 -18.78
C LEU A 64 6.52 4.09 -18.89
N LYS A 65 5.73 4.36 -19.94
CA LYS A 65 4.96 5.59 -20.06
C LYS A 65 3.94 5.72 -18.92
N LYS A 66 3.19 4.65 -18.64
CA LYS A 66 2.26 4.57 -17.52
C LYS A 66 2.95 4.80 -16.18
N LEU A 67 4.06 4.12 -15.93
CA LEU A 67 4.87 4.31 -14.72
C LEU A 67 5.36 5.75 -14.58
N ASN A 68 5.82 6.37 -15.67
CA ASN A 68 6.30 7.75 -15.64
C ASN A 68 5.17 8.72 -15.27
N LYS A 69 3.99 8.59 -15.89
CA LYS A 69 2.80 9.40 -15.58
C LYS A 69 2.19 9.11 -14.21
N MET A 70 2.44 7.95 -13.63
CA MET A 70 1.86 7.55 -12.34
C MET A 70 2.15 8.60 -11.26
N GLN A 71 1.08 9.17 -10.70
CA GLN A 71 1.15 10.21 -9.68
C GLN A 71 1.06 9.60 -8.28
N ILE A 72 1.72 10.22 -7.31
CA ILE A 72 1.66 9.79 -5.91
C ILE A 72 1.35 11.04 -5.09
N ALA A 73 0.19 11.01 -4.43
CA ALA A 73 -0.30 12.11 -3.64
C ALA A 73 -0.37 11.67 -2.17
N ILE A 74 0.41 12.32 -1.32
CA ILE A 74 0.13 12.32 0.11
C ILE A 74 -0.89 13.43 0.33
N GLU A 75 -2.07 13.05 0.76
CA GLU A 75 -3.20 13.97 0.70
C GLU A 75 -3.10 15.08 1.76
N ASP A 76 -3.08 16.32 1.26
CA ASP A 76 -3.41 17.52 2.00
C ASP A 76 -4.55 18.21 1.24
N TYR A 77 -5.76 18.14 1.79
CA TYR A 77 -6.91 18.84 1.22
C TYR A 77 -6.76 20.37 1.27
N GLY A 78 -5.84 20.88 2.09
CA GLY A 78 -5.63 22.30 2.33
C GLY A 78 -6.70 22.88 3.26
N LYS A 79 -6.26 23.73 4.20
CA LYS A 79 -7.13 24.39 5.19
C LYS A 79 -8.35 25.06 4.54
N ALA A 80 -8.14 25.86 3.48
CA ALA A 80 -9.21 26.62 2.84
C ALA A 80 -10.33 25.74 2.25
N LYS A 81 -9.96 24.60 1.64
CA LYS A 81 -10.92 23.68 1.03
C LYS A 81 -11.81 23.04 2.10
N ILE A 82 -11.21 22.65 3.23
CA ILE A 82 -11.90 22.07 4.38
C ILE A 82 -12.79 23.09 5.07
N GLU A 83 -12.31 24.30 5.30
CA GLU A 83 -13.11 25.37 5.87
C GLU A 83 -14.33 25.66 5.01
N ASN A 84 -14.16 25.79 3.69
CA ASN A 84 -15.27 25.98 2.77
C ASN A 84 -16.23 24.77 2.76
N TYR A 85 -15.71 23.54 2.87
CA TYR A 85 -16.57 22.36 2.97
C TYR A 85 -17.41 22.37 4.24
N TYR A 86 -16.82 22.74 5.38
CA TYR A 86 -17.49 22.74 6.69
C TYR A 86 -18.20 24.04 7.05
N LYS A 87 -18.12 25.11 6.23
CA LYS A 87 -18.65 26.45 6.53
C LYS A 87 -20.09 26.53 7.07
N ASN A 88 -20.96 25.63 6.62
CA ASN A 88 -22.37 25.60 7.01
C ASN A 88 -22.69 24.61 8.15
N LEU A 89 -21.68 23.95 8.73
CA LEU A 89 -21.85 23.05 9.87
C LEU A 89 -21.71 23.86 11.17
N LYS A 90 -22.79 23.93 11.97
CA LYS A 90 -22.81 24.73 13.20
C LYS A 90 -22.84 23.82 14.43
N ILE A 91 -21.69 23.65 15.07
CA ILE A 91 -21.56 22.82 16.27
C ILE A 91 -21.72 23.69 17.52
N ASN A 92 -22.64 23.32 18.40
CA ASN A 92 -22.91 24.04 19.65
C ASN A 92 -22.37 23.25 20.85
N PRO A 93 -21.43 23.82 21.64
CA PRO A 93 -21.01 23.23 22.90
C PRO A 93 -22.22 23.00 23.82
N GLY A 94 -22.41 21.77 24.31
CA GLY A 94 -23.55 21.38 25.15
C GLY A 94 -24.74 20.71 24.44
N MET A 95 -24.82 20.76 23.10
CA MET A 95 -25.92 20.13 22.34
C MET A 95 -25.48 18.89 21.57
N TYR A 96 -24.97 17.87 22.27
CA TYR A 96 -24.37 16.67 21.64
C TYR A 96 -25.28 16.03 20.58
N PHE A 97 -26.53 15.68 20.93
CA PHE A 97 -27.44 15.00 20.01
C PHE A 97 -27.74 15.83 18.75
N ARG A 98 -27.95 17.15 18.90
CA ARG A 98 -28.17 18.05 17.75
C ARG A 98 -26.93 18.14 16.86
N ASN A 99 -25.74 18.20 17.45
CA ASN A 99 -24.49 18.21 16.69
C ASN A 99 -24.32 16.94 15.87
N VAL A 100 -24.60 15.78 16.46
CA VAL A 100 -24.58 14.48 15.78
C VAL A 100 -25.53 14.47 14.58
N LEU A 101 -26.79 14.90 14.76
CA LEU A 101 -27.77 14.99 13.67
C LEU A 101 -27.32 15.93 12.54
N GLN A 102 -26.71 17.06 12.88
CA GLN A 102 -26.19 17.99 11.86
C GLN A 102 -25.06 17.37 11.04
N ILE A 103 -24.15 16.65 11.69
CA ILE A 103 -23.05 15.95 11.00
C ILE A 103 -23.62 14.87 10.07
N TYR A 104 -24.55 14.04 10.55
CA TYR A 104 -25.22 13.03 9.71
C TYR A 104 -25.95 13.65 8.51
N LYS A 105 -26.68 14.75 8.71
CA LYS A 105 -27.35 15.46 7.61
C LYS A 105 -26.35 15.95 6.56
N LYS A 106 -25.19 16.47 6.99
CA LYS A 106 -24.12 16.90 6.08
C LYS A 106 -23.53 15.72 5.31
N THR A 107 -23.19 14.63 5.99
CA THR A 107 -22.64 13.42 5.38
C THR A 107 -23.60 12.80 4.37
N ARG A 108 -24.90 12.73 4.70
CA ARG A 108 -25.94 12.30 3.76
C ARG A 108 -25.99 13.19 2.51
N ASN A 109 -25.93 14.51 2.69
CA ASN A 109 -25.92 15.45 1.57
C ASN A 109 -24.65 15.38 0.71
N LYS A 110 -23.51 14.92 1.26
CA LYS A 110 -22.32 14.58 0.48
C LYS A 110 -22.63 13.44 -0.49
N TYR A 111 -23.21 12.33 0.00
CA TYR A 111 -23.54 11.18 -0.86
C TYR A 111 -24.56 11.53 -1.94
N TYR A 112 -25.58 12.33 -1.64
CA TYR A 112 -26.52 12.82 -2.67
C TYR A 112 -25.84 13.67 -3.74
N ARG A 113 -24.90 14.55 -3.36
CA ARG A 113 -24.14 15.35 -4.34
C ARG A 113 -23.28 14.49 -5.26
N ARG A 114 -22.67 13.41 -4.72
CA ARG A 114 -21.88 12.46 -5.51
C ARG A 114 -22.71 11.72 -6.56
N LEU A 115 -23.98 11.44 -6.30
CA LEU A 115 -24.89 10.87 -7.29
C LEU A 115 -25.13 11.82 -8.47
N LEU A 116 -25.16 13.13 -8.20
CA LEU A 116 -25.40 14.16 -9.21
C LEU A 116 -24.12 14.59 -9.93
N ASN A 117 -22.97 14.53 -9.26
CA ASN A 117 -21.68 14.91 -9.82
C ASN A 117 -20.58 13.94 -9.35
N LYS A 118 -20.10 13.09 -10.28
CA LYS A 118 -19.05 12.10 -10.01
C LYS A 118 -17.67 12.72 -9.77
N LYS A 119 -17.44 14.00 -10.12
CA LYS A 119 -16.17 14.71 -9.93
C LYS A 119 -16.07 15.46 -8.59
N ASP A 120 -16.88 15.10 -7.59
CA ASP A 120 -16.69 15.67 -6.26
C ASP A 120 -15.33 15.23 -5.72
N TRP A 121 -14.47 16.20 -5.40
CA TRP A 121 -13.11 15.95 -4.90
C TRP A 121 -13.08 15.16 -3.58
N MET A 122 -14.24 14.99 -2.96
CA MET A 122 -14.42 14.20 -1.76
C MET A 122 -14.50 12.72 -2.08
N GLU A 123 -13.40 12.16 -2.57
CA GLU A 123 -13.14 10.73 -2.47
C GLU A 123 -13.35 10.30 -1.00
N ASP A 124 -13.89 9.10 -0.80
CA ASP A 124 -13.96 8.55 0.55
C ASP A 124 -12.52 8.38 1.04
N ILE A 125 -12.14 9.11 2.09
CA ILE A 125 -10.82 8.99 2.71
C ILE A 125 -10.62 7.51 3.00
N THR A 126 -9.75 6.86 2.24
CA THR A 126 -9.40 5.48 2.50
C THR A 126 -8.57 5.47 3.78
N LYS A 127 -8.86 4.53 4.68
CA LYS A 127 -8.06 4.36 5.92
C LYS A 127 -6.64 3.84 5.61
N SER A 128 -6.40 3.44 4.38
CA SER A 128 -5.16 2.84 3.87
C SER A 128 -4.73 3.51 2.58
N ALA A 129 -3.47 3.34 2.20
CA ALA A 129 -3.02 3.69 0.85
C ALA A 129 -3.83 2.90 -0.20
N SER A 130 -4.08 3.51 -1.36
CA SER A 130 -4.90 2.91 -2.42
C SER A 130 -4.50 3.43 -3.79
N TYR A 131 -4.50 2.55 -4.80
CA TYR A 131 -4.33 2.91 -6.20
C TYR A 131 -5.67 3.24 -6.86
N LEU A 132 -5.76 4.43 -7.46
CA LEU A 132 -6.90 4.94 -8.19
C LEU A 132 -6.69 4.72 -9.69
N HIS A 133 -7.29 3.65 -10.21
CA HIS A 133 -7.09 3.17 -11.59
C HIS A 133 -7.41 4.22 -12.64
N THR A 134 -8.55 4.90 -12.48
CA THR A 134 -9.05 5.92 -13.42
C THR A 134 -8.26 7.23 -13.41
N GLU A 135 -7.28 7.35 -12.50
CA GLU A 135 -6.45 8.56 -12.35
C GLU A 135 -4.96 8.26 -12.49
N ASN A 136 -4.58 6.98 -12.66
CA ASN A 136 -3.19 6.53 -12.58
C ASN A 136 -2.47 7.15 -11.36
N ARG A 137 -3.16 7.16 -10.20
CA ARG A 137 -2.74 7.89 -9.00
C ARG A 137 -2.74 6.98 -7.79
N ILE A 138 -1.66 7.01 -7.00
CA ILE A 138 -1.64 6.42 -5.66
C ILE A 138 -2.02 7.49 -4.65
N PHE A 139 -3.03 7.16 -3.89
CA PHE A 139 -3.47 7.90 -2.73
C PHE A 139 -2.76 7.36 -1.48
N VAL A 140 -2.08 8.23 -0.74
CA VAL A 140 -1.50 7.92 0.56
C VAL A 140 -2.11 8.84 1.62
N PRO A 141 -2.88 8.32 2.59
CA PRO A 141 -3.38 9.14 3.69
C PRO A 141 -2.23 9.80 4.45
N VAL A 142 -2.41 11.05 4.88
CA VAL A 142 -1.42 11.74 5.74
C VAL A 142 -1.11 10.97 7.03
N THR A 143 -1.99 10.09 7.48
CA THR A 143 -1.74 9.27 8.68
C THR A 143 -0.77 8.11 8.43
N ILE A 144 -0.33 7.86 7.19
CA ILE A 144 0.61 6.78 6.86
C ILE A 144 2.10 7.20 6.99
N PRO A 145 2.56 8.38 6.52
CA PRO A 145 3.97 8.80 6.62
C PRO A 145 4.46 9.16 8.05
N GLN A 146 4.14 8.33 9.04
CA GLN A 146 4.54 8.45 10.43
C GLN A 146 4.93 7.08 11.00
N TRP A 147 5.51 7.06 12.19
CA TRP A 147 5.79 5.82 12.89
C TRP A 147 4.49 5.01 13.09
N PRO A 148 4.48 3.67 12.88
CA PRO A 148 5.61 2.78 12.61
C PRO A 148 5.95 2.59 11.13
N PHE A 149 5.34 3.33 10.21
CA PHE A 149 5.54 3.15 8.77
C PHE A 149 6.63 4.05 8.18
N PHE A 150 6.89 5.20 8.78
CA PHE A 150 7.90 6.11 8.29
C PHE A 150 8.39 7.07 9.37
N LYS A 151 9.69 7.33 9.40
CA LYS A 151 10.25 8.46 10.13
C LYS A 151 11.49 8.92 9.41
N SER A 152 11.64 10.23 9.20
CA SER A 152 12.82 10.78 8.50
C SER A 152 14.15 10.41 9.17
N SER A 153 14.13 10.23 10.50
CA SER A 153 15.31 9.82 11.28
C SER A 153 15.48 8.30 11.41
N SER A 154 14.53 7.49 10.90
CA SER A 154 14.65 6.04 10.96
C SER A 154 15.65 5.55 9.91
N PRO A 155 16.36 4.44 10.18
CA PRO A 155 17.22 3.82 9.19
C PRO A 155 16.47 3.48 7.90
N MET A 156 17.14 3.59 6.75
CA MET A 156 16.49 3.44 5.45
C MET A 156 15.93 2.04 5.22
N TYR A 157 16.53 0.98 5.76
CA TYR A 157 15.94 -0.37 5.71
C TYR A 157 14.53 -0.41 6.28
N HIS A 158 14.25 0.38 7.33
CA HIS A 158 12.94 0.45 7.94
C HIS A 158 11.98 1.20 7.04
N ASN A 159 12.34 2.39 6.57
CA ASN A 159 11.47 3.19 5.70
C ASN A 159 11.16 2.47 4.37
N PHE A 160 12.12 1.75 3.78
CA PHE A 160 11.86 0.90 2.61
C PHE A 160 11.03 -0.34 2.94
N GLY A 161 11.34 -1.05 4.03
CA GLY A 161 10.60 -2.26 4.43
C GLY A 161 9.17 -1.98 4.86
N SER A 162 8.87 -0.76 5.33
CA SER A 162 7.56 -0.36 5.81
C SER A 162 6.78 0.48 4.80
N LEU A 163 6.94 1.80 4.79
CA LEU A 163 6.28 2.67 3.80
C LEU A 163 6.60 2.22 2.36
N GLY A 164 7.84 1.85 2.08
CA GLY A 164 8.24 1.40 0.76
C GLY A 164 7.49 0.14 0.30
N TRP A 165 7.20 -0.80 1.20
CA TRP A 165 6.36 -1.95 0.88
C TRP A 165 4.90 -1.56 0.65
N ILE A 166 4.31 -0.73 1.52
CA ILE A 166 2.92 -0.26 1.37
C ILE A 166 2.74 0.44 0.02
N VAL A 167 3.59 1.41 -0.29
CA VAL A 167 3.54 2.15 -1.55
C VAL A 167 3.90 1.25 -2.72
N GLY A 168 4.90 0.38 -2.58
CA GLY A 168 5.30 -0.57 -3.61
C GLY A 168 4.14 -1.47 -4.02
N SER A 169 3.36 -1.97 -3.06
CA SER A 169 2.14 -2.74 -3.32
C SER A 169 1.07 -1.94 -4.07
N GLU A 170 0.91 -0.65 -3.78
CA GLU A 170 -0.02 0.20 -4.52
C GLU A 170 0.49 0.59 -5.92
N ILE A 171 1.81 0.66 -6.14
CA ILE A 171 2.39 0.78 -7.50
C ILE A 171 2.07 -0.46 -8.33
N ILE A 172 2.16 -1.65 -7.73
CA ILE A 172 1.85 -2.91 -8.43
C ILE A 172 0.39 -2.97 -8.88
N ASN A 173 -0.56 -2.38 -8.16
CA ASN A 173 -1.96 -2.29 -8.61
C ASN A 173 -2.12 -1.55 -9.94
N GLY A 174 -1.14 -0.73 -10.36
CA GLY A 174 -1.13 -0.15 -11.70
C GLY A 174 -0.86 -1.16 -12.82
N PHE A 175 -0.33 -2.34 -12.51
CA PHE A 175 0.11 -3.34 -13.48
C PHE A 175 -0.42 -4.75 -13.19
N ASP A 176 -1.21 -4.90 -12.13
CA ASP A 176 -1.81 -6.17 -11.75
C ASP A 176 -2.95 -6.56 -12.72
N THR A 177 -3.72 -7.55 -12.31
CA THR A 177 -4.81 -8.14 -13.09
C THR A 177 -5.91 -7.16 -13.44
N THR A 178 -6.13 -6.14 -12.61
CA THR A 178 -7.09 -5.05 -12.86
C THR A 178 -6.37 -3.87 -13.50
N GLY A 179 -5.21 -3.49 -12.94
CA GLY A 179 -4.36 -2.39 -13.37
C GLY A 179 -3.99 -2.42 -14.85
N ARG A 180 -3.69 -3.61 -15.38
CA ARG A 180 -3.31 -3.80 -16.79
C ARG A 180 -4.38 -3.34 -17.78
N ASN A 181 -5.65 -3.26 -17.37
CA ASN A 181 -6.74 -2.85 -18.27
C ASN A 181 -6.90 -1.32 -18.39
N PHE A 182 -6.06 -0.55 -17.68
CA PHE A 182 -6.08 0.92 -17.70
C PHE A 182 -4.80 1.44 -18.34
N ASP A 183 -4.89 2.45 -19.20
CA ASP A 183 -3.73 3.10 -19.83
C ASP A 183 -3.04 4.11 -18.89
N ASP A 184 -2.14 4.92 -19.45
CA ASP A 184 -1.39 5.95 -18.70
C ASP A 184 -2.23 7.16 -18.26
N ASP A 185 -3.42 7.33 -18.83
CA ASP A 185 -4.40 8.38 -18.51
C ASP A 185 -5.57 7.86 -17.66
N GLY A 186 -5.58 6.56 -17.33
CA GLY A 186 -6.63 5.92 -16.55
C GLY A 186 -7.88 5.55 -17.36
N ASN A 187 -7.78 5.50 -18.70
CA ASN A 187 -8.86 5.00 -19.54
C ASN A 187 -8.77 3.48 -19.68
N VAL A 188 -9.93 2.82 -19.81
CA VAL A 188 -9.96 1.39 -20.11
C VAL A 188 -9.45 1.17 -21.53
N SER A 189 -8.37 0.41 -21.68
CA SER A 189 -7.72 0.15 -22.96
C SER A 189 -6.95 -1.16 -22.90
N LEU A 190 -6.98 -1.93 -24.00
CA LEU A 190 -6.16 -3.11 -24.19
C LEU A 190 -4.85 -2.70 -24.87
N TRP A 191 -3.81 -2.49 -24.07
CA TRP A 191 -2.51 -2.01 -24.54
C TRP A 191 -1.40 -3.06 -24.47
N TRP A 192 -1.74 -4.30 -24.13
CA TRP A 192 -0.81 -5.44 -24.14
C TRP A 192 -0.97 -6.21 -25.44
N SER A 193 0.13 -6.76 -25.93
CA SER A 193 0.05 -7.80 -26.97
C SER A 193 -0.58 -9.07 -26.40
N GLU A 194 -1.17 -9.88 -27.27
CA GLU A 194 -1.75 -11.18 -26.92
C GLU A 194 -0.70 -12.12 -26.29
N ASP A 195 0.52 -12.15 -26.83
CA ASP A 195 1.63 -12.96 -26.29
C ASP A 195 2.00 -12.54 -24.87
N THR A 196 2.12 -11.24 -24.61
CA THR A 196 2.40 -10.72 -23.27
C THR A 196 1.27 -11.04 -22.30
N GLU A 197 0.01 -10.95 -22.73
CA GLU A 197 -1.15 -11.32 -21.91
C GLU A 197 -1.17 -12.82 -21.56
N ASN A 198 -0.88 -13.68 -22.53
CA ASN A 198 -0.82 -15.12 -22.32
C ASN A 198 0.30 -15.50 -21.33
N LEU A 199 1.49 -14.92 -21.49
CA LEU A 199 2.61 -15.16 -20.58
C LEU A 199 2.31 -14.64 -19.16
N PHE A 200 1.76 -13.44 -19.03
CA PHE A 200 1.34 -12.93 -17.73
C PHE A 200 0.33 -13.84 -17.03
N ASN A 201 -0.66 -14.34 -17.76
CA ASN A 201 -1.64 -15.28 -17.21
C ASN A 201 -0.98 -16.60 -16.77
N ALA A 202 0.04 -17.08 -17.49
CA ALA A 202 0.82 -18.25 -17.09
C ALA A 202 1.64 -17.99 -15.80
N HIS A 203 2.34 -16.85 -15.71
CA HIS A 203 3.06 -16.42 -14.52
C HIS A 203 2.14 -16.28 -13.31
N LYS A 204 1.00 -15.59 -13.49
CA LYS A 204 -0.07 -15.46 -12.50
C LYS A 204 -0.52 -16.85 -12.03
N GLN A 205 -0.85 -17.75 -12.95
CA GLN A 205 -1.34 -19.09 -12.61
C GLN A 205 -0.29 -19.90 -11.82
N CYS A 206 1.01 -19.71 -12.10
CA CYS A 206 2.08 -20.30 -11.30
C CYS A 206 1.97 -19.83 -9.85
N ILE A 207 1.88 -18.52 -9.60
CA ILE A 207 1.76 -17.96 -8.25
C ILE A 207 0.49 -18.43 -7.55
N ILE A 208 -0.66 -18.46 -8.25
CA ILE A 208 -1.91 -19.00 -7.71
C ILE A 208 -1.72 -20.44 -7.24
N ASN A 209 -1.14 -21.30 -8.08
CA ASN A 209 -0.94 -22.71 -7.76
C ASN A 209 0.05 -22.89 -6.60
N GLN A 210 1.11 -22.09 -6.57
CA GLN A 210 2.08 -22.08 -5.46
C GLN A 210 1.39 -21.70 -4.15
N TYR A 211 0.66 -20.59 -4.13
CA TYR A 211 -0.06 -20.13 -2.95
C TYR A 211 -1.11 -21.15 -2.47
N ARG A 212 -1.93 -21.69 -3.39
CA ARG A 212 -2.93 -22.73 -3.09
C ARG A 212 -2.31 -23.98 -2.46
N ASN A 213 -1.18 -24.45 -3.01
CA ASN A 213 -0.51 -25.62 -2.44
C ASN A 213 0.07 -25.35 -1.06
N GLN A 214 0.57 -24.13 -0.82
CA GLN A 214 1.07 -23.75 0.49
C GLN A 214 -0.05 -23.53 1.52
N SER A 215 -1.22 -23.01 1.10
CA SER A 215 -2.33 -22.67 1.98
C SER A 215 -3.20 -23.86 2.38
N LYS A 216 -3.15 -24.99 1.65
CA LYS A 216 -3.82 -26.26 1.99
C LYS A 216 -3.57 -26.75 3.43
N HIS A 217 -2.46 -26.34 4.04
CA HIS A 217 -2.11 -26.73 5.41
C HIS A 217 -2.56 -25.73 6.49
N LEU A 218 -3.22 -24.62 6.13
CA LEU A 218 -3.26 -23.42 6.97
C LEU A 218 -4.63 -22.80 7.20
N ASP A 219 -5.64 -23.10 6.38
CA ASP A 219 -7.08 -23.06 6.71
C ASP A 219 -7.87 -23.33 5.43
N LYS A 220 -9.03 -23.97 5.53
CA LYS A 220 -9.87 -24.32 4.36
C LYS A 220 -10.42 -23.10 3.58
N ASN A 221 -10.29 -21.88 4.12
CA ASN A 221 -10.87 -20.65 3.56
C ASN A 221 -9.83 -19.70 2.91
N VAL A 222 -8.62 -20.16 2.62
CA VAL A 222 -7.52 -19.33 2.06
C VAL A 222 -7.48 -19.37 0.52
N SER A 223 -8.49 -19.95 -0.14
CA SER A 223 -8.47 -20.21 -1.59
C SER A 223 -9.29 -19.26 -2.46
N ASP A 224 -9.76 -18.14 -1.93
CA ASP A 224 -10.55 -17.20 -2.72
C ASP A 224 -9.66 -16.37 -3.66
N ALA A 225 -10.22 -15.95 -4.80
CA ALA A 225 -9.51 -15.12 -5.79
C ALA A 225 -8.94 -13.84 -5.15
N LEU A 226 -9.70 -13.22 -4.25
CA LEU A 226 -9.32 -11.99 -3.54
C LEU A 226 -8.06 -12.16 -2.68
N THR A 227 -7.95 -13.29 -1.97
CA THR A 227 -6.74 -13.61 -1.18
C THR A 227 -5.52 -13.83 -2.05
N THR A 228 -5.71 -14.34 -3.26
CA THR A 228 -4.61 -14.63 -4.18
C THR A 228 -4.07 -13.37 -4.84
N GLU A 229 -4.95 -12.46 -5.29
CA GLU A 229 -4.55 -11.15 -5.80
C GLU A 229 -3.82 -10.34 -4.71
N THR A 230 -4.30 -10.42 -3.47
CA THR A 230 -3.64 -9.79 -2.31
C THR A 230 -2.23 -10.36 -2.10
N HIS A 231 -2.05 -11.68 -2.21
CA HIS A 231 -0.75 -12.33 -2.09
C HIS A 231 0.21 -11.88 -3.20
N ILE A 232 -0.25 -11.84 -4.45
CA ILE A 232 0.55 -11.36 -5.60
C ILE A 232 0.99 -9.92 -5.35
N LYS A 233 0.05 -9.04 -4.99
CA LYS A 233 0.32 -7.63 -4.69
C LYS A 233 1.37 -7.44 -3.60
N TYR A 234 1.25 -8.16 -2.48
CA TYR A 234 2.20 -8.03 -1.39
C TYR A 234 3.57 -8.62 -1.71
N SER A 235 3.62 -9.75 -2.44
CA SER A 235 4.88 -10.37 -2.90
C SER A 235 5.65 -9.48 -3.85
N LEU A 236 4.99 -8.96 -4.88
CA LEU A 236 5.61 -8.06 -5.85
C LEU A 236 5.95 -6.70 -5.21
N GLY A 237 5.10 -6.20 -4.31
CA GLY A 237 5.34 -4.95 -3.59
C GLY A 237 6.57 -5.00 -2.69
N ILE A 238 6.76 -6.08 -1.90
CA ILE A 238 7.95 -6.20 -1.04
C ILE A 238 9.20 -6.49 -1.88
N LYS A 239 9.10 -7.25 -2.97
CA LYS A 239 10.21 -7.46 -3.92
C LYS A 239 10.66 -6.13 -4.50
N LEU A 240 9.72 -5.29 -4.93
CA LEU A 240 10.01 -3.96 -5.45
C LEU A 240 10.68 -3.07 -4.38
N ALA A 241 10.15 -3.07 -3.15
CA ALA A 241 10.73 -2.32 -2.04
C ALA A 241 12.14 -2.77 -1.67
N TYR A 242 12.38 -4.09 -1.65
CA TYR A 242 13.71 -4.64 -1.40
C TYR A 242 14.69 -4.31 -2.53
N SER A 243 14.26 -4.41 -3.79
CA SER A 243 15.08 -4.05 -4.95
C SER A 243 15.46 -2.55 -4.93
N ALA A 244 14.53 -1.68 -4.55
CA ALA A 244 14.79 -0.26 -4.36
C ALA A 244 15.81 -0.01 -3.23
N TYR A 245 15.63 -0.66 -2.08
CA TYR A 245 16.56 -0.58 -0.96
C TYR A 245 17.95 -1.14 -1.32
N TYR A 246 18.00 -2.29 -1.98
CA TYR A 246 19.25 -2.92 -2.40
C TYR A 246 20.03 -2.03 -3.37
N ASN A 247 19.34 -1.36 -4.30
CA ASN A 247 19.96 -0.39 -5.19
C ASN A 247 20.41 0.88 -4.45
N TRP A 248 19.66 1.32 -3.43
CA TRP A 248 20.06 2.43 -2.57
C TRP A 248 21.34 2.10 -1.78
N LEU A 249 21.47 0.86 -1.28
CA LEU A 249 22.67 0.37 -0.58
C LEU A 249 23.94 0.39 -1.44
N LYS A 250 23.82 0.29 -2.78
CA LYS A 250 25.00 0.32 -3.67
C LYS A 250 25.69 1.68 -3.68
N THR A 251 24.99 2.75 -3.33
CA THR A 251 25.49 4.12 -3.39
C THR A 251 25.54 4.81 -2.02
N HIS A 252 25.19 4.09 -0.95
CA HIS A 252 25.15 4.63 0.40
C HIS A 252 25.77 3.64 1.39
N GLU A 253 26.69 4.14 2.21
CA GLU A 253 27.21 3.36 3.33
C GLU A 253 26.16 3.26 4.44
N VAL A 254 25.93 2.03 4.94
CA VAL A 254 25.02 1.79 6.05
C VAL A 254 25.78 1.14 7.19
N LYS A 255 25.85 1.87 8.30
CA LYS A 255 26.35 1.31 9.56
C LYS A 255 25.31 0.36 10.14
N PRO A 256 25.70 -0.85 10.57
CA PRO A 256 24.82 -1.72 11.32
C PRO A 256 24.28 -1.00 12.57
N LEU A 257 23.04 -1.32 12.95
CA LEU A 257 22.50 -0.86 14.22
C LEU A 257 23.38 -1.37 15.37
N ILE A 258 23.76 -0.48 16.29
CA ILE A 258 24.60 -0.81 17.45
C ILE A 258 23.96 -1.97 18.22
N ASN A 259 24.77 -2.98 18.57
CA ASN A 259 24.35 -4.20 19.29
C ASN A 259 23.29 -5.06 18.59
N SER A 260 23.06 -4.87 17.29
CA SER A 260 22.16 -5.75 16.54
C SER A 260 22.89 -6.96 15.98
N ARG A 261 22.34 -8.14 16.23
CA ARG A 261 22.78 -9.41 15.62
C ARG A 261 22.37 -9.57 14.16
N TYR A 262 21.60 -8.62 13.62
CA TYR A 262 21.06 -8.67 12.27
C TYR A 262 21.71 -7.63 11.36
N SER A 263 22.09 -8.05 10.14
CA SER A 263 22.60 -7.14 9.11
C SER A 263 21.53 -6.14 8.64
N PRO A 264 21.90 -4.99 8.04
CA PRO A 264 20.92 -4.07 7.45
C PRO A 264 19.99 -4.72 6.41
N ARG A 265 20.43 -5.79 5.73
CA ARG A 265 19.60 -6.56 4.80
C ARG A 265 18.55 -7.40 5.54
N GLN A 266 18.91 -8.03 6.65
CA GLN A 266 17.97 -8.77 7.50
C GLN A 266 17.00 -7.82 8.22
N GLN A 267 17.48 -6.66 8.65
CA GLN A 267 16.67 -5.65 9.33
C GLN A 267 15.57 -5.06 8.45
N PHE A 268 15.79 -4.98 7.13
CA PHE A 268 14.72 -4.67 6.18
C PHE A 268 13.54 -5.64 6.35
N TRP A 269 13.79 -6.95 6.25
CA TRP A 269 12.72 -7.96 6.32
C TRP A 269 12.06 -8.01 7.70
N ILE A 270 12.83 -7.84 8.76
CA ILE A 270 12.30 -7.73 10.13
C ILE A 270 11.38 -6.51 10.23
N SER A 271 11.83 -5.35 9.77
CA SER A 271 11.02 -4.12 9.81
C SER A 271 9.73 -4.26 9.01
N ALA A 272 9.80 -4.87 7.82
CA ALA A 272 8.65 -5.18 7.00
C ALA A 272 7.65 -6.08 7.73
N ALA A 273 8.11 -7.16 8.36
CA ALA A 273 7.21 -8.03 9.14
C ALA A 273 6.57 -7.31 10.34
N THR A 274 7.32 -6.42 11.01
CA THR A 274 6.86 -5.80 12.27
C THR A 274 5.65 -4.86 12.10
N ILE A 275 5.47 -4.21 10.94
CA ILE A 275 4.30 -3.33 10.73
C ILE A 275 2.97 -4.12 10.70
N PHE A 276 3.06 -5.44 10.51
CA PHE A 276 1.91 -6.35 10.50
C PHE A 276 1.77 -7.15 11.79
N CYS A 277 2.62 -6.90 12.79
CA CYS A 277 2.40 -7.45 14.13
C CYS A 277 1.14 -6.80 14.74
N PRO A 278 0.15 -7.59 15.20
CA PRO A 278 -1.02 -7.03 15.86
C PRO A 278 -0.59 -6.39 17.18
N ALA A 279 -0.97 -5.13 17.41
CA ALA A 279 -0.65 -4.43 18.64
C ALA A 279 -1.46 -4.96 19.84
N THR A 280 -2.63 -5.59 19.63
CA THR A 280 -3.55 -6.12 20.67
C THR A 280 -4.67 -6.98 20.06
N GLN A 281 -5.36 -7.78 20.89
CA GLN A 281 -6.57 -8.57 20.52
C GLN A 281 -7.77 -7.71 20.02
N SER A 282 -7.73 -6.39 20.21
CA SER A 282 -8.84 -5.45 19.92
C SER A 282 -8.99 -5.07 18.43
N PHE A 283 -8.07 -5.47 17.56
CA PHE A 283 -8.25 -5.32 16.09
C PHE A 283 -9.38 -6.19 15.51
N LYS A 284 -9.97 -7.10 16.32
CA LYS A 284 -11.14 -7.91 15.94
C LYS A 284 -12.36 -7.07 15.51
N TYR A 285 -12.44 -5.81 15.93
CA TYR A 285 -13.60 -4.94 15.70
C TYR A 285 -13.48 -3.94 14.54
N LEU A 286 -12.36 -3.94 13.80
CA LEU A 286 -12.14 -2.94 12.75
C LEU A 286 -12.83 -3.22 11.41
N GLY A 287 -13.70 -4.24 11.32
CA GLY A 287 -14.77 -4.33 10.30
C GLY A 287 -14.36 -4.15 8.83
N THR A 288 -13.09 -4.37 8.50
CA THR A 288 -12.56 -4.31 7.13
C THR A 288 -12.05 -5.70 6.79
N ASP A 289 -12.74 -6.37 5.87
CA ASP A 289 -12.42 -7.65 5.23
C ASP A 289 -11.34 -8.49 5.92
N SER A 290 -11.79 -9.51 6.66
CA SER A 290 -10.96 -10.49 7.36
C SER A 290 -9.89 -11.14 6.45
N TYR A 291 -10.11 -11.13 5.12
CA TYR A 291 -9.20 -11.64 4.10
C TYR A 291 -7.81 -11.01 4.12
N HIS A 292 -7.70 -9.70 4.38
CA HIS A 292 -6.40 -9.05 4.35
C HIS A 292 -5.59 -9.27 5.62
N PHE A 293 -6.21 -9.63 6.76
CA PHE A 293 -5.51 -9.70 8.05
C PHE A 293 -4.82 -11.03 8.35
N ASN A 294 -4.87 -12.01 7.45
CA ASN A 294 -4.13 -13.25 7.65
C ASN A 294 -2.61 -12.99 7.55
N LYS A 295 -1.90 -13.21 8.66
CA LYS A 295 -0.42 -13.14 8.75
C LYS A 295 0.28 -13.96 7.66
N TYR A 296 -0.35 -15.02 7.18
CA TYR A 296 0.17 -15.82 6.08
C TYR A 296 0.17 -15.07 4.75
N THR A 297 -0.95 -14.47 4.38
CA THR A 297 -1.09 -13.72 3.11
C THR A 297 -0.25 -12.45 3.11
N ARG A 298 -0.03 -11.83 4.27
CA ARG A 298 0.75 -10.58 4.38
C ARG A 298 2.24 -10.80 4.48
N VAL A 299 2.71 -11.73 5.31
CA VAL A 299 4.15 -11.84 5.63
C VAL A 299 4.73 -13.17 5.18
N ILE A 300 4.17 -14.29 5.64
CA ILE A 300 4.83 -15.60 5.44
C ILE A 300 4.88 -15.96 3.96
N GLY A 301 3.76 -15.85 3.24
CA GLY A 301 3.68 -16.13 1.81
C GLY A 301 4.63 -15.23 1.02
N PRO A 302 4.44 -13.90 1.04
CA PRO A 302 5.29 -12.96 0.29
C PRO A 302 6.78 -13.13 0.53
N PHE A 303 7.21 -13.41 1.77
CA PHE A 303 8.64 -13.56 2.06
C PHE A 303 9.17 -14.92 1.61
N ARG A 304 8.38 -15.98 1.83
CA ARG A 304 8.73 -17.34 1.43
C ARG A 304 8.96 -17.47 -0.06
N ASP A 305 8.25 -16.68 -0.86
CA ASP A 305 8.29 -16.78 -2.32
C ASP A 305 9.48 -16.02 -2.95
N LEU A 306 10.25 -15.27 -2.15
CA LEU A 306 11.37 -14.45 -2.63
C LEU A 306 12.72 -15.04 -2.28
N GLU A 307 13.64 -15.11 -3.24
CA GLU A 307 14.99 -15.65 -3.05
C GLU A 307 15.83 -14.72 -2.18
N GLU A 308 15.59 -13.42 -2.28
CA GLU A 308 16.28 -12.37 -1.54
C GLU A 308 16.06 -12.51 -0.03
N PHE A 309 14.87 -12.92 0.40
CA PHE A 309 14.58 -13.25 1.79
C PHE A 309 15.36 -14.49 2.23
N SER A 310 15.25 -15.59 1.46
CA SER A 310 15.97 -16.84 1.76
C SER A 310 17.48 -16.63 1.88
N ALA A 311 18.06 -15.82 0.98
CA ALA A 311 19.47 -15.48 0.97
C ALA A 311 19.86 -14.60 2.17
N ALA A 312 19.03 -13.61 2.54
CA ALA A 312 19.31 -12.75 3.68
C ALA A 312 19.39 -13.51 5.03
N PHE A 313 18.63 -14.61 5.17
CA PHE A 313 18.59 -15.43 6.38
C PHE A 313 19.26 -16.80 6.25
N ASN A 314 19.92 -17.08 5.12
CA ASN A 314 20.52 -18.38 4.82
C ASN A 314 19.55 -19.57 5.03
N CYS A 315 18.30 -19.41 4.59
CA CYS A 315 17.29 -20.46 4.75
C CYS A 315 17.63 -21.69 3.87
N PRO A 316 17.74 -22.91 4.44
CA PRO A 316 18.01 -24.11 3.64
C PRO A 316 16.95 -24.36 2.57
N LYS A 317 17.36 -24.83 1.39
CA LYS A 317 16.42 -25.17 0.30
C LYS A 317 15.45 -26.27 0.76
N GLY A 318 14.17 -26.09 0.50
CA GLY A 318 13.09 -26.96 0.96
C GLY A 318 12.57 -26.66 2.37
N SER A 319 13.20 -25.75 3.12
CA SER A 319 12.68 -25.33 4.43
C SER A 319 11.34 -24.59 4.33
N LYS A 320 10.65 -24.42 5.46
CA LYS A 320 9.34 -23.77 5.54
C LYS A 320 9.31 -22.38 4.90
N MET A 321 10.41 -21.62 4.94
CA MET A 321 10.53 -20.29 4.35
C MET A 321 11.32 -20.24 3.04
N ASN A 322 11.77 -21.39 2.51
CA ASN A 322 12.51 -21.45 1.24
C ASN A 322 12.09 -22.67 0.41
N PRO A 323 10.91 -22.64 -0.23
CA PRO A 323 10.41 -23.75 -1.04
C PRO A 323 11.31 -23.96 -2.26
N VAL A 324 11.35 -25.19 -2.76
CA VAL A 324 12.16 -25.56 -3.93
C VAL A 324 11.71 -24.84 -5.20
N LYS A 325 10.39 -24.68 -5.38
CA LYS A 325 9.79 -23.98 -6.51
C LYS A 325 9.31 -22.60 -6.05
N LYS A 326 9.80 -21.55 -6.71
CA LYS A 326 9.35 -20.16 -6.56
C LYS A 326 8.90 -19.65 -7.94
N CYS A 327 7.68 -19.15 -8.03
CA CYS A 327 7.16 -18.44 -9.19
C CYS A 327 7.56 -16.96 -9.10
N GLN A 328 7.81 -16.32 -10.25
CA GLN A 328 8.11 -14.89 -10.35
C GLN A 328 7.22 -14.23 -11.39
#